data_AF-A0AA42SQT2-F1
#
_entry.id   AF-A0AA42SQT2-F1
#
_cell.length_a   1.000
_cell.length_b   1.000
_cell.length_c   1.000
_cell.angle_alpha   90.00
_cell.angle_beta   90.00
_cell.angle_gamma   90.00
#
_symmetry.space_group_name_H-M   'P 1'
#
loop_
_entity.id
_entity.type
_entity.pdbx_description
1 polymer ?
#
loop_
_entity_poly.entity_id
_entity_poly.type
_entity_poly.pdbx_seq_one_letter_code
_entity_poly.pdbx_strand_id
1 'polypeptide(L)'
;MSKNSKETSKSVGSLASEVLRNPSSSAIQKELAGSALSQSHSNKQTGADMESKASHVLQSEKYNDTTKTLAASVLSQSNKER
;
A
#
# COMPACT_ATOMS: atom_id res chain seq x y z
N MET A 1 21.76 -9.30 -3.09
CA MET A 1 20.38 -8.83 -2.84
C MET A 1 19.89 -8.06 -4.05
N SER A 2 19.09 -8.71 -4.89
CA SER A 2 18.48 -8.10 -6.08
C SER A 2 17.55 -6.97 -5.62
N LYS A 3 17.84 -5.73 -6.00
CA LYS A 3 16.96 -4.59 -5.68
C LYS A 3 15.58 -4.86 -6.29
N ASN A 4 14.54 -4.86 -5.46
CA ASN A 4 13.18 -4.77 -5.97
C ASN A 4 13.01 -3.37 -6.57
N SER A 5 13.12 -3.25 -7.90
CA SER A 5 12.98 -1.99 -8.63
C SER A 5 11.52 -1.54 -8.78
N LYS A 6 10.55 -2.27 -8.20
CA LYS A 6 9.13 -1.90 -8.22
C LYS A 6 8.86 -0.88 -7.13
N GLU A 7 9.37 0.32 -7.30
CA GLU A 7 9.06 1.44 -6.41
C GLU A 7 7.62 1.92 -6.62
N THR A 8 7.01 2.36 -5.53
CA THR A 8 5.69 2.97 -5.54
C THR A 8 5.82 4.21 -6.40
N SER A 9 5.09 4.29 -7.51
CA SER A 9 5.22 5.41 -8.43
C SER A 9 5.01 6.74 -7.67
N LYS A 10 5.73 7.80 -8.05
CA LYS A 10 5.71 9.09 -7.32
C LYS A 10 4.29 9.57 -7.02
N SER A 11 3.35 9.32 -7.92
CA SER A 11 1.92 9.61 -7.76
C SER A 11 1.29 8.84 -6.60
N VAL A 12 1.54 7.54 -6.47
CA VAL A 12 1.02 6.70 -5.38
C VAL A 12 1.72 7.02 -4.05
N GLY A 13 3.01 7.35 -4.06
CA GLY A 13 3.72 7.83 -2.88
C GLY A 13 3.18 9.17 -2.36
N SER A 14 2.90 10.11 -3.25
CA SER A 14 2.23 11.38 -2.91
C SER A 14 0.81 11.14 -2.37
N LEU A 15 0.04 10.25 -3.01
CA LEU A 15 -1.31 9.89 -2.58
C LEU A 15 -1.32 9.25 -1.18
N ALA A 16 -0.38 8.33 -0.93
CA ALA A 16 -0.20 7.72 0.38
C ALA A 16 0.17 8.78 1.44
N SER A 17 1.04 9.73 1.09
CA SER A 17 1.43 10.82 1.99
C SER A 17 0.24 11.74 2.30
N GLU A 18 -0.59 12.02 1.31
CA GLU A 18 -1.82 12.81 1.49
C GLU A 18 -2.83 12.09 2.38
N VAL A 19 -3.04 10.78 2.19
CA VAL A 19 -3.90 9.95 3.03
C VAL A 19 -3.40 9.89 4.48
N LEU A 20 -2.08 9.82 4.70
CA LEU A 20 -1.51 9.88 6.06
C LEU A 20 -1.72 11.24 6.72
N ARG A 21 -1.62 12.33 5.96
CA ARG A 21 -1.82 13.70 6.45
C ARG A 21 -3.30 14.07 6.61
N ASN A 22 -4.20 13.33 5.99
CA ASN A 22 -5.63 13.61 6.04
C ASN A 22 -6.25 13.09 7.36
N PRO A 23 -6.81 13.96 8.21
CA PRO A 23 -7.45 13.54 9.46
C PRO A 23 -8.72 12.71 9.24
N SER A 24 -9.43 12.92 8.12
CA SER A 24 -10.65 12.19 7.75
C SER A 24 -10.39 10.82 7.14
N SER A 25 -9.12 10.47 6.85
CA SER A 25 -8.80 9.14 6.34
C SER A 25 -8.96 8.07 7.41
N SER A 26 -9.55 6.94 7.01
CA SER A 26 -9.76 5.80 7.88
C SER A 26 -8.44 5.18 8.36
N ALA A 27 -8.49 4.46 9.48
CA ALA A 27 -7.32 3.74 10.00
C ALA A 27 -6.72 2.79 8.95
N ILE A 28 -7.58 2.06 8.22
CA ILE A 28 -7.16 1.13 7.16
C ILE A 28 -6.44 1.86 6.01
N GLN A 29 -6.96 3.01 5.58
CA GLN A 29 -6.30 3.82 4.56
C GLN A 29 -4.90 4.27 4.99
N LYS A 30 -4.76 4.70 6.25
CA LYS A 30 -3.47 5.12 6.80
C LYS A 30 -2.49 3.96 6.94
N GLU A 31 -2.97 2.78 7.36
CA GLU A 31 -2.16 1.56 7.43
C GLU A 31 -1.63 1.12 6.05
N LEU A 32 -2.50 1.13 5.02
CA LEU A 32 -2.11 0.81 3.64
C LEU A 32 -1.15 1.84 3.06
N ALA A 33 -1.43 3.13 3.25
CA ALA A 33 -0.57 4.22 2.80
C ALA A 33 0.81 4.17 3.46
N GLY A 34 0.86 3.93 4.78
CA GLY A 34 2.10 3.76 5.53
C GLY A 34 2.91 2.56 5.04
N SER A 35 2.24 1.45 4.71
CA SER A 35 2.91 0.27 4.14
C SER A 35 3.46 0.54 2.75
N ALA A 36 2.68 1.18 1.88
CA ALA A 36 3.11 1.55 0.52
C ALA A 36 4.31 2.51 0.51
N LEU A 37 4.34 3.47 1.45
CA LEU A 37 5.48 4.39 1.62
C LEU A 37 6.69 3.73 2.26
N SER A 38 6.47 2.86 3.25
CA SER A 38 7.57 2.13 3.89
C SER A 38 8.29 1.21 2.90
N GLN A 39 7.56 0.72 1.90
CA GLN A 39 8.09 -0.10 0.81
C GLN A 39 8.70 0.71 -0.33
N SER A 40 8.30 1.97 -0.52
CA SER A 40 8.85 2.80 -1.60
C SER A 40 10.31 3.20 -1.39
N HIS A 41 10.79 3.20 -0.14
CA HIS A 41 12.13 3.65 0.21
C HIS A 41 12.92 2.66 1.08
N SER A 42 12.46 1.42 1.22
CA SER A 42 13.11 0.44 2.09
C SER A 42 13.14 -0.96 1.49
N ASN A 43 14.10 -1.78 1.94
CA ASN A 43 14.11 -3.23 1.69
C ASN A 43 13.09 -3.99 2.56
N LYS A 44 12.17 -3.27 3.22
CA LYS A 44 11.13 -3.84 4.08
C LYS A 44 10.02 -4.42 3.22
N GLN A 45 9.62 -5.64 3.51
CA GLN A 45 8.54 -6.32 2.79
C GLN A 45 7.19 -6.12 3.50
N THR A 46 6.11 -6.14 2.71
CA THR A 46 4.76 -6.30 3.23
C THR A 46 4.68 -7.59 4.05
N GLY A 47 4.18 -7.51 5.28
CA GLY A 47 3.83 -8.71 6.05
C GLY A 47 2.55 -9.34 5.52
N ALA A 48 2.38 -10.65 5.75
CA ALA A 48 1.19 -11.41 5.30
C ALA A 48 -0.13 -10.76 5.76
N ASP A 49 -0.18 -10.21 6.98
CA ASP A 49 -1.37 -9.55 7.50
C ASP A 49 -1.78 -8.33 6.66
N MET A 50 -0.79 -7.54 6.20
CA MET A 50 -1.04 -6.36 5.39
C MET A 50 -1.42 -6.74 3.96
N GLU A 51 -0.88 -7.85 3.43
CA GLU A 51 -1.33 -8.43 2.16
C GLU A 51 -2.79 -8.87 2.23
N SER A 52 -3.18 -9.61 3.27
CA SER A 52 -4.58 -10.02 3.46
C SER A 52 -5.53 -8.84 3.62
N LYS A 53 -5.12 -7.79 4.35
CA LYS A 53 -5.89 -6.53 4.47
C LYS A 53 -6.04 -5.84 3.12
N ALA A 54 -4.95 -5.70 2.36
CA ALA A 54 -4.97 -5.11 1.03
C ALA A 54 -5.85 -5.91 0.06
N SER A 55 -5.83 -7.24 0.14
CA SER A 55 -6.67 -8.12 -0.67
C SER A 55 -8.16 -7.93 -0.36
N HIS A 56 -8.53 -7.88 0.93
CA HIS A 56 -9.90 -7.58 1.35
C HIS A 56 -10.37 -6.20 0.87
N VAL A 57 -9.48 -5.22 0.89
CA VAL A 57 -9.79 -3.86 0.44
C VAL A 57 -10.05 -3.81 -1.06
N LEU A 58 -9.28 -4.56 -1.86
CA LEU A 58 -9.54 -4.70 -3.30
C LEU A 58 -10.86 -5.40 -3.61
N GLN A 59 -11.19 -6.44 -2.84
CA GLN A 59 -12.41 -7.23 -3.05
C GLN A 59 -13.68 -6.53 -2.56
N SER A 60 -13.56 -5.54 -1.67
CA SER A 60 -14.70 -4.86 -1.07
C SER A 60 -15.10 -3.61 -1.84
N GLU A 61 -16.38 -3.50 -2.17
CA GLU A 61 -16.95 -2.32 -2.83
C GLU A 61 -17.07 -1.10 -1.91
N LYS A 62 -16.98 -1.30 -0.59
CA LYS A 62 -17.09 -0.19 0.38
C LYS A 62 -15.94 0.82 0.31
N TYR A 63 -14.83 0.42 -0.31
CA TYR A 63 -13.63 1.24 -0.41
C TYR A 63 -13.59 1.98 -1.75
N ASN A 64 -13.22 3.25 -1.69
CA ASN A 64 -13.03 4.08 -2.87
C ASN A 64 -11.79 3.65 -3.68
N ASP A 65 -11.74 4.13 -4.92
CA ASP A 65 -10.67 3.80 -5.87
C ASP A 65 -9.28 4.20 -5.36
N THR A 66 -9.19 5.30 -4.61
CA THR A 66 -7.95 5.72 -3.94
C THR A 66 -7.40 4.63 -3.02
N THR A 67 -8.25 4.06 -2.17
CA THR A 67 -7.85 3.04 -1.19
C THR A 67 -7.52 1.73 -1.88
N LYS A 68 -8.31 1.37 -2.92
CA LYS A 68 -8.03 0.20 -3.76
C LYS A 68 -6.70 0.36 -4.51
N THR A 69 -6.37 1.55 -5.00
CA THR A 69 -5.09 1.84 -5.65
C THR A 69 -3.91 1.65 -4.69
N LEU A 70 -4.03 2.14 -3.45
CA LEU A 70 -3.02 1.94 -2.41
C LEU A 70 -2.84 0.44 -2.08
N ALA A 71 -3.95 -0.29 -1.90
CA ALA A 71 -3.93 -1.72 -1.66
C ALA A 71 -3.32 -2.52 -2.83
N ALA A 72 -3.66 -2.17 -4.06
CA ALA A 72 -3.06 -2.76 -5.26
C ALA A 72 -1.55 -2.51 -5.30
N SER A 73 -1.10 -1.30 -4.96
CA SER A 73 0.33 -1.00 -4.89
C SER A 73 1.04 -1.88 -3.87
N VAL A 74 0.51 -1.98 -2.65
CA VAL A 74 1.06 -2.85 -1.58
C VAL A 74 1.12 -4.32 -2.02
N LEU A 75 0.11 -4.81 -2.73
CA LEU A 75 0.06 -6.20 -3.24
C LEU A 75 0.92 -6.43 -4.49
N SER A 76 1.16 -5.40 -5.29
CA SER A 76 2.06 -5.50 -6.45
C SER A 76 3.53 -5.55 -6.02
N GLN A 77 3.81 -5.03 -4.83
CA GLN A 77 5.12 -4.91 -4.22
C GLN A 77 5.41 -6.02 -3.22
N SER A 78 4.38 -6.71 -2.73
CA SER A 78 4.58 -7.95 -1.98
C SER A 78 5.30 -9.00 -2.82
N ASN A 79 6.21 -9.71 -2.17
CA ASN A 79 7.04 -10.68 -2.84
C ASN A 79 6.21 -11.94 -3.12
N LYS A 80 5.87 -12.19 -4.39
CA LYS A 80 5.07 -13.35 -4.80
C LYS A 80 5.79 -14.69 -4.70
N GLU A 81 7.11 -14.70 -4.55
CA GLU A 81 7.95 -15.90 -4.43
C GLU A 81 8.14 -16.36 -2.97
N ARG A 82 7.08 -16.37 -2.16
CA ARG A 82 7.14 -16.97 -0.82
C ARG A 82 6.88 -18.47 -0.85
#